data_AF-A0A368GJM0-F1
#
_entry.id   AF-A0A368GJM0-F1
#
_cell.length_a   1.000
_cell.length_b   1.000
_cell.length_c   1.000
_cell.angle_alpha   90.00
_cell.angle_beta   90.00
_cell.angle_gamma   90.00
#
_symmetry.space_group_name_H-M   'P 1'
#
loop_
_entity.id
_entity.type
_entity.pdbx_description
1 polymer ?
#
loop_
_entity_poly.entity_id
_entity_poly.type
_entity_poly.pdbx_seq_one_letter_code
_entity_poly.pdbx_strand_id
1 'polypeptide(L)'
;QFQQVKREQTENIAQSGQTYIDRIWELTHQEKDKYENIEDLVSAVKKISTDEFHDYVDTVFTAHRASRHGYDEDAPSWDFANSVFFTTTMLTSIGYGYVAPNTFGGRLFGVIYCLIGIPLTLVTVANVAKFISETIFLVHYELWKYWCRWKAKRKGEELNNEPLFAEDEDEQEILDRVKLVRFPPIVVFLFVFLYGLLASYIIQRKEQWSYVESMYFTFISILTVGFGDFRPSHHNIWTTLAVVLGGVILTTMCMDVVGRMYLKEIHYLGRKLKSNNPFYLIREAKARRRRAAMASLLAQLARGMIFAHKDYDELSRKKSKKKRAKRRGSHVLPNEKFMFARLPPDPPSDCQVISTSAYSVRIAWAPAFSTESDLTYNIRYRLKHNEDGKIRELRGIKGNAVEIMSVDSCSLYEFRITAVSKYGESKPIYLVQYTEPQLSPQHILATKLNPNTIELTWEPPFKRTHDVKNYIVYFTENPNASLSEWEKIPVNGRRVVFPDLRYDWFYMFSATAVFKDGQRSPLSRALFIKTDKLEFHKHCVGQSRTIEVMDSICDRTEDSETTALLKRDYASFAV
;
A
#
# COMPACT_ATOMS: atom_id res chain seq x y z
N GLN A 1 59.77 3.68 -17.07
CA GLN A 1 59.20 2.87 -15.97
C GLN A 1 58.15 1.85 -16.48
N PHE A 2 57.10 2.23 -17.22
CA PHE A 2 56.09 1.26 -17.75
C PHE A 2 56.66 0.19 -18.72
N GLN A 3 57.38 0.60 -19.76
CA GLN A 3 58.07 -0.33 -20.67
C GLN A 3 59.05 -1.25 -19.93
N GLN A 4 59.54 -0.80 -18.77
CA GLN A 4 60.47 -1.56 -17.93
C GLN A 4 59.72 -2.60 -17.10
N VAL A 5 58.58 -2.25 -16.48
CA VAL A 5 57.74 -3.18 -15.72
C VAL A 5 57.05 -4.20 -16.64
N LYS A 6 56.52 -3.78 -17.79
CA LYS A 6 55.92 -4.70 -18.76
C LYS A 6 56.97 -5.70 -19.27
N ARG A 7 58.17 -5.20 -19.58
CA ARG A 7 59.31 -6.03 -19.99
C ARG A 7 59.75 -6.98 -18.88
N GLU A 8 59.87 -6.50 -17.65
CA GLU A 8 60.21 -7.29 -16.46
C GLU A 8 59.17 -8.37 -16.18
N GLN A 9 57.87 -8.08 -16.29
CA GLN A 9 56.80 -9.07 -16.11
C GLN A 9 56.78 -10.08 -17.27
N THR A 10 57.01 -9.67 -18.51
CA THR A 10 57.14 -10.61 -19.64
C THR A 10 58.41 -11.46 -19.55
N GLU A 11 59.50 -10.91 -19.03
CA GLU A 11 60.75 -11.62 -18.77
C GLU A 11 60.56 -12.62 -17.61
N ASN A 12 59.83 -12.26 -16.55
CA ASN A 12 59.47 -13.15 -15.46
C ASN A 12 58.55 -14.30 -15.93
N ILE A 13 57.58 -14.02 -16.80
CA ILE A 13 56.72 -15.05 -17.42
C ILE A 13 57.57 -15.98 -18.31
N ALA A 14 58.51 -15.43 -19.08
CA ALA A 14 59.41 -16.23 -19.92
C ALA A 14 60.35 -17.11 -19.09
N GLN A 15 60.92 -16.57 -18.00
CA GLN A 15 61.80 -17.31 -17.08
C GLN A 15 61.05 -18.40 -16.31
N SER A 16 59.83 -18.11 -15.83
CA SER A 16 58.97 -19.10 -15.18
C SER A 16 58.58 -20.21 -16.15
N GLY A 17 58.25 -19.88 -17.40
CA GLY A 17 57.98 -20.86 -18.45
C GLY A 17 59.19 -21.74 -18.80
N GLN A 18 60.41 -21.18 -18.84
CA GLN A 18 61.63 -21.95 -19.03
C GLN A 18 61.91 -22.87 -17.84
N THR A 19 61.79 -22.37 -16.61
CA THR A 19 62.00 -23.15 -15.39
C THR A 19 61.04 -24.36 -15.33
N TYR A 20 59.78 -24.17 -15.72
CA TYR A 20 58.79 -25.23 -15.83
C TYR A 20 59.18 -26.32 -16.86
N ILE A 21 59.65 -25.90 -18.04
CA ILE A 21 60.09 -26.84 -19.09
C ILE A 21 61.34 -27.61 -18.66
N ASP A 22 62.32 -26.91 -18.08
CA ASP A 22 63.59 -27.51 -17.63
C ASP A 22 63.34 -28.49 -16.48
N ARG A 23 62.40 -28.20 -15.59
CA ARG A 23 62.05 -29.11 -14.49
C ARG A 23 61.37 -30.38 -14.96
N ILE A 24 60.46 -30.28 -15.94
CA ILE A 24 59.86 -31.45 -16.60
C ILE A 24 60.94 -32.28 -17.32
N TRP A 25 61.90 -31.60 -17.95
CA TRP A 25 63.01 -32.27 -18.61
C TRP A 25 63.92 -33.02 -17.63
N GLU A 26 64.27 -32.43 -16.48
CA GLU A 26 65.03 -33.09 -15.41
C GLU A 26 64.31 -34.30 -14.82
N LEU A 27 63.01 -34.18 -14.54
CA LEU A 27 62.21 -35.27 -13.98
C LEU A 27 62.12 -36.46 -14.94
N THR A 28 62.10 -36.21 -16.25
CA THR A 28 62.02 -37.26 -17.28
C THR A 28 63.36 -37.91 -17.61
N HIS A 29 64.48 -37.21 -17.42
CA HIS A 29 65.82 -37.68 -17.81
C HIS A 29 66.76 -38.02 -16.65
N GLN A 30 66.76 -37.25 -15.55
CA GLN A 30 67.71 -37.42 -14.44
C GLN A 30 67.12 -38.22 -13.26
N GLU A 31 65.83 -38.06 -12.95
CA GLU A 31 65.19 -38.78 -11.83
C GLU A 31 64.45 -40.05 -12.26
N LYS A 32 64.60 -40.47 -13.52
CA LYS A 32 63.92 -41.66 -14.08
C LYS A 32 64.23 -42.93 -13.28
N ASP A 33 65.45 -43.08 -12.80
CA ASP A 33 65.92 -44.27 -12.07
C ASP A 33 65.41 -44.33 -10.61
N LYS A 34 64.74 -43.26 -10.14
CA LYS A 34 64.19 -43.13 -8.78
C LYS A 34 62.79 -43.76 -8.65
N TYR A 35 62.16 -44.11 -9.77
CA TYR A 35 60.82 -44.66 -9.82
C TYR A 35 60.87 -46.05 -10.46
N GLU A 36 60.40 -47.08 -9.74
CA GLU A 36 60.44 -48.47 -10.20
C GLU A 36 59.43 -48.75 -11.34
N ASN A 37 58.33 -48.00 -11.40
CA ASN A 37 57.29 -48.14 -12.43
C ASN A 37 57.05 -46.86 -13.24
N ILE A 38 56.76 -47.04 -14.53
CA ILE A 38 56.42 -45.93 -15.44
C ILE A 38 55.13 -45.22 -15.01
N GLU A 39 54.16 -45.95 -14.43
CA GLU A 39 52.90 -45.35 -13.95
C GLU A 39 53.13 -44.41 -12.75
N ASP A 40 54.03 -44.77 -11.84
CA ASP A 40 54.38 -43.94 -10.68
C ASP A 40 55.13 -42.67 -11.13
N LEU A 41 56.05 -42.79 -12.08
CA LEU A 41 56.72 -41.65 -12.72
C LEU A 41 55.72 -40.71 -13.41
N VAL A 42 54.77 -41.26 -14.18
CA VAL A 42 53.73 -40.47 -14.86
C VAL A 42 52.83 -39.77 -13.84
N SER A 43 52.48 -40.42 -12.73
CA SER A 43 51.67 -39.82 -11.68
C SER A 43 52.40 -38.69 -10.94
N ALA A 44 53.69 -38.85 -10.66
CA ALA A 44 54.54 -37.86 -10.00
C ALA A 44 54.78 -36.64 -10.91
N VAL A 45 55.11 -36.87 -12.18
CA VAL A 45 55.24 -35.80 -13.19
C VAL A 45 53.91 -35.07 -13.36
N LYS A 46 52.79 -35.79 -13.43
CA LYS A 46 51.47 -35.16 -13.56
C LYS A 46 51.15 -34.28 -12.36
N LYS A 47 51.40 -34.73 -11.14
CA LYS A 47 51.13 -33.96 -9.91
C LYS A 47 52.01 -32.72 -9.78
N ILE A 48 53.31 -32.84 -10.03
CA ILE A 48 54.25 -31.70 -9.98
C ILE A 48 53.94 -30.72 -11.10
N SER A 49 53.66 -31.20 -12.31
CA SER A 49 53.28 -30.34 -13.43
C SER A 49 51.98 -29.58 -13.19
N THR A 50 51.01 -30.16 -12.49
CA THR A 50 49.77 -29.43 -12.13
C THR A 50 50.03 -28.34 -11.11
N ASP A 51 50.85 -28.60 -10.09
CA ASP A 51 51.14 -27.61 -9.05
C ASP A 51 51.95 -26.43 -9.62
N GLU A 52 52.97 -26.70 -10.44
CA GLU A 52 53.75 -25.64 -11.11
C GLU A 52 52.96 -24.93 -12.22
N PHE A 53 52.05 -25.63 -12.92
CA PHE A 53 51.13 -25.00 -13.86
C PHE A 53 50.17 -24.06 -13.14
N HIS A 54 49.66 -24.43 -11.97
CA HIS A 54 48.84 -23.54 -11.15
C HIS A 54 49.61 -22.29 -10.71
N ASP A 55 50.89 -22.43 -10.35
CA ASP A 55 51.74 -21.29 -9.96
C ASP A 55 52.08 -20.36 -11.14
N TYR A 56 52.34 -20.93 -12.32
CA TYR A 56 52.48 -20.18 -13.57
C TYR A 56 51.17 -19.47 -13.95
N VAL A 57 50.05 -20.17 -13.87
CA VAL A 57 48.72 -19.63 -14.14
C VAL A 57 48.36 -18.52 -13.16
N ASP A 58 48.69 -18.66 -11.87
CA ASP A 58 48.50 -17.61 -10.87
C ASP A 58 49.44 -16.43 -11.12
N THR A 59 50.67 -16.65 -11.57
CA THR A 59 51.58 -15.55 -11.96
C THR A 59 51.04 -14.80 -13.18
N VAL A 60 50.53 -15.52 -14.19
CA VAL A 60 49.89 -14.94 -15.38
C VAL A 60 48.58 -14.25 -15.00
N PHE A 61 47.75 -14.82 -14.13
CA PHE A 61 46.53 -14.18 -13.66
C PHE A 61 46.83 -12.99 -12.76
N THR A 62 47.91 -13.00 -11.99
CA THR A 62 48.33 -11.87 -11.15
C THR A 62 48.88 -10.75 -12.03
N ALA A 63 49.68 -11.07 -13.05
CA ALA A 63 50.12 -10.13 -14.07
C ALA A 63 48.93 -9.61 -14.90
N HIS A 64 47.97 -10.46 -15.25
CA HIS A 64 46.77 -10.09 -15.99
C HIS A 64 45.78 -9.29 -15.12
N ARG A 65 45.67 -9.56 -13.82
CA ARG A 65 44.85 -8.80 -12.87
C ARG A 65 45.50 -7.45 -12.55
N ALA A 66 46.82 -7.40 -12.47
CA ALA A 66 47.58 -6.16 -12.44
C ALA A 66 47.36 -5.35 -13.74
N SER A 67 47.33 -6.01 -14.90
CA SER A 67 47.05 -5.39 -16.20
C SER A 67 45.58 -4.98 -16.37
N ARG A 68 44.62 -5.72 -15.78
CA ARG A 68 43.17 -5.43 -15.80
C ARG A 68 42.80 -4.26 -14.88
N HIS A 69 43.64 -3.96 -13.89
CA HIS A 69 43.51 -2.81 -13.00
C HIS A 69 44.52 -1.69 -13.27
N GLY A 70 45.21 -1.70 -14.42
CA GLY A 70 46.02 -0.55 -14.83
C GLY A 70 46.93 -0.83 -16.02
N TYR A 71 46.99 0.16 -16.92
CA TYR A 71 48.07 0.40 -17.88
C TYR A 71 47.98 -0.24 -19.28
N ASP A 72 46.83 -0.08 -19.94
CA ASP A 72 46.81 0.30 -21.37
C ASP A 72 47.22 1.78 -21.53
N GLU A 73 47.53 2.25 -22.74
CA GLU A 73 47.89 3.68 -23.01
C GLU A 73 46.84 4.70 -22.52
N ASP A 74 45.65 4.23 -22.14
CA ASP A 74 44.52 4.94 -21.52
C ASP A 74 44.42 4.76 -19.98
N ALA A 75 45.49 4.43 -19.27
CA ALA A 75 45.46 4.14 -17.82
C ALA A 75 44.86 5.29 -16.98
N PRO A 76 44.19 5.01 -15.85
CA PRO A 76 43.59 6.03 -15.00
C PRO A 76 44.68 6.83 -14.28
N SER A 77 45.09 7.95 -14.84
CA SER A 77 45.62 9.07 -14.05
C SER A 77 44.48 9.59 -13.16
N TRP A 78 44.81 9.89 -11.90
CA TRP A 78 43.95 10.69 -11.03
C TRP A 78 43.92 12.14 -11.53
N ASP A 79 43.32 12.34 -12.70
CA ASP A 79 43.05 13.65 -13.26
C ASP A 79 41.75 14.19 -12.67
N PHE A 80 41.59 15.51 -12.66
CA PHE A 80 40.39 16.14 -12.08
C PHE A 80 39.10 15.58 -12.69
N ALA A 81 39.05 15.40 -14.01
CA ALA A 81 37.89 14.85 -14.72
C ALA A 81 37.61 13.38 -14.32
N ASN A 82 38.65 12.54 -14.25
CA ASN A 82 38.54 11.15 -13.80
C ASN A 82 38.14 11.05 -12.32
N SER A 83 38.60 11.98 -11.48
CA SER A 83 38.29 12.05 -10.05
C SER A 83 36.83 12.45 -9.81
N VAL A 84 36.31 13.41 -10.59
CA VAL A 84 34.89 13.80 -10.56
C VAL A 84 34.01 12.66 -11.08
N PHE A 85 34.43 11.98 -12.15
CA PHE A 85 33.72 10.81 -12.66
C PHE A 85 33.68 9.68 -11.62
N PHE A 86 34.81 9.38 -10.98
CA PHE A 86 34.91 8.39 -9.91
C PHE A 86 34.01 8.75 -8.72
N THR A 87 34.09 9.97 -8.20
CA THR A 87 33.27 10.39 -7.04
C THR A 87 31.78 10.41 -7.38
N THR A 88 31.39 10.92 -8.56
CA THR A 88 29.98 10.96 -8.96
C THR A 88 29.42 9.56 -9.14
N THR A 89 30.14 8.66 -9.83
CA THR A 89 29.67 7.27 -10.08
C THR A 89 29.66 6.41 -8.82
N MET A 90 30.51 6.71 -7.85
CA MET A 90 30.52 6.10 -6.53
C MET A 90 29.33 6.57 -5.68
N LEU A 91 29.02 7.87 -5.70
CA LEU A 91 27.86 8.43 -4.98
C LEU A 91 26.52 8.00 -5.60
N THR A 92 26.43 7.91 -6.93
CA THR A 92 25.22 7.44 -7.63
C THR A 92 25.08 5.92 -7.60
N SER A 93 25.95 5.19 -6.89
CA SER A 93 25.96 3.73 -6.75
C SER A 93 26.10 2.94 -8.05
N ILE A 94 26.56 3.58 -9.14
CA ILE A 94 26.81 2.91 -10.43
C ILE A 94 28.09 2.08 -10.36
N GLY A 95 29.17 2.69 -9.83
CA GLY A 95 30.41 1.99 -9.48
C GLY A 95 31.04 1.10 -10.56
N TYR A 96 31.55 1.67 -11.67
CA TYR A 96 32.18 0.90 -12.76
C TYR A 96 33.49 0.15 -12.39
N GLY A 97 34.02 0.31 -11.18
CA GLY A 97 35.19 -0.44 -10.72
C GLY A 97 36.53 -0.13 -11.43
N TYR A 98 36.58 0.94 -12.24
CA TYR A 98 37.75 1.30 -13.05
C TYR A 98 38.88 1.94 -12.22
N VAL A 99 38.53 2.88 -11.34
CA VAL A 99 39.46 3.49 -10.38
C VAL A 99 39.04 3.02 -8.99
N ALA A 100 39.97 2.46 -8.23
CA ALA A 100 39.71 2.03 -6.87
C ALA A 100 40.92 2.35 -5.97
N PRO A 101 40.70 2.79 -4.72
CA PRO A 101 41.78 3.02 -3.80
C PRO A 101 42.43 1.68 -3.39
N ASN A 102 43.73 1.56 -3.63
CA ASN A 102 44.52 0.39 -3.22
C ASN A 102 45.13 0.55 -1.81
N THR A 103 45.25 1.78 -1.32
CA THR A 103 45.81 2.06 0.01
C THR A 103 44.76 1.83 1.10
N PHE A 104 45.21 1.40 2.29
CA PHE A 104 44.34 1.23 3.45
C PHE A 104 43.58 2.52 3.80
N GLY A 105 44.29 3.65 3.85
CA GLY A 105 43.68 4.96 4.11
C GLY A 105 42.67 5.40 3.04
N GLY A 106 42.97 5.16 1.76
CA GLY A 106 42.05 5.49 0.67
C GLY A 106 40.76 4.65 0.70
N ARG A 107 40.87 3.37 1.09
CA ARG A 107 39.70 2.49 1.28
C ARG A 107 38.85 2.94 2.45
N LEU A 108 39.47 3.27 3.59
CA LEU A 108 38.75 3.75 4.77
C LEU A 108 38.04 5.09 4.49
N PHE A 109 38.71 6.02 3.79
CA PHE A 109 38.09 7.26 3.34
C PHE A 109 36.90 7.00 2.42
N GLY A 110 37.05 6.10 1.45
CA GLY A 110 35.96 5.72 0.53
C GLY A 110 34.73 5.16 1.25
N VAL A 111 34.93 4.36 2.31
CA VAL A 111 33.82 3.84 3.13
C VAL A 111 33.05 4.96 3.81
N ILE A 112 33.77 5.89 4.49
CA ILE A 112 33.15 7.03 5.17
C ILE A 112 32.44 7.94 4.17
N TYR A 113 33.07 8.20 3.03
CA TYR A 113 32.52 9.01 1.95
C TYR A 113 31.22 8.42 1.39
N CYS A 114 31.15 7.11 1.13
CA CYS A 114 29.91 6.45 0.70
C CYS A 114 28.81 6.46 1.76
N LEU A 115 29.17 6.21 3.02
CA LEU A 115 28.20 6.11 4.12
C LEU A 115 27.41 7.40 4.32
N ILE A 116 28.05 8.56 4.14
CA ILE A 116 27.39 9.87 4.24
C ILE A 116 26.86 10.33 2.87
N GLY A 117 27.65 10.11 1.81
CA GLY A 117 27.38 10.65 0.49
C GLY A 117 26.23 9.97 -0.24
N ILE A 118 26.07 8.64 -0.13
CA ILE A 118 24.97 7.93 -0.81
C ILE A 118 23.61 8.37 -0.25
N PRO A 119 23.36 8.42 1.08
CA PRO A 119 22.10 8.95 1.60
C PRO A 119 21.83 10.39 1.17
N LEU A 120 22.85 11.26 1.22
CA LEU A 120 22.69 12.66 0.84
C LEU A 120 22.33 12.80 -0.65
N THR A 121 23.01 12.04 -1.52
CA THR A 121 22.73 12.07 -2.96
C THR A 121 21.38 11.44 -3.32
N LEU A 122 20.95 10.39 -2.63
CA LEU A 122 19.60 9.82 -2.81
C LEU A 122 18.52 10.85 -2.45
N VAL A 123 18.69 11.58 -1.34
CA VAL A 123 17.75 12.63 -0.93
C VAL A 123 17.72 13.78 -1.94
N THR A 124 18.88 14.25 -2.40
CA THR A 124 18.92 15.34 -3.38
C THR A 124 18.33 14.94 -4.72
N VAL A 125 18.68 13.75 -5.24
CA VAL A 125 18.12 13.22 -6.48
C VAL A 125 16.61 13.03 -6.35
N ALA A 126 16.11 12.54 -5.22
CA ALA A 126 14.67 12.39 -4.98
C ALA A 126 13.93 13.74 -4.95
N ASN A 127 14.51 14.77 -4.33
CA ASN A 127 13.93 16.11 -4.31
C ASN A 127 13.90 16.76 -5.70
N VAL A 128 14.98 16.61 -6.47
CA VAL A 128 15.04 17.08 -7.86
C VAL A 128 14.03 16.34 -8.73
N ALA A 129 13.96 15.01 -8.60
CA ALA A 129 12.98 14.18 -9.30
C ALA A 129 11.54 14.58 -8.98
N LYS A 130 11.24 14.86 -7.71
CA LYS A 130 9.94 15.36 -7.25
C LYS A 130 9.60 16.71 -7.91
N PHE A 131 10.52 17.66 -7.89
CA PHE A 131 10.33 18.97 -8.53
C PHE A 131 10.05 18.85 -10.04
N ILE A 132 10.81 18.00 -10.73
CA ILE A 132 10.60 17.71 -12.17
C ILE A 132 9.23 17.07 -12.39
N SER A 133 8.83 16.12 -11.55
CA SER A 133 7.53 15.45 -11.67
C SER A 133 6.36 16.44 -11.54
N GLU A 134 6.40 17.32 -10.55
CA GLU A 134 5.36 18.32 -10.29
C GLU A 134 5.27 19.33 -11.42
N THR A 135 6.42 19.77 -11.95
CA THR A 135 6.47 20.64 -13.13
C THR A 135 5.87 19.95 -14.36
N ILE A 136 6.17 18.67 -14.61
CA ILE A 136 5.60 17.90 -15.71
C ILE A 136 4.09 17.76 -15.57
N PHE A 137 3.58 17.52 -14.35
CA PHE A 137 2.15 17.46 -14.09
C PHE A 137 1.45 18.80 -14.38
N LEU A 138 2.04 19.93 -13.97
CA LEU A 138 1.50 21.27 -14.26
C LEU A 138 1.47 21.56 -15.75
N VAL A 139 2.57 21.29 -16.46
CA VAL A 139 2.66 21.47 -17.91
C VAL A 139 1.63 20.58 -18.63
N HIS A 140 1.50 19.33 -18.20
CA HIS A 140 0.51 18.42 -18.77
C HIS A 140 -0.91 18.90 -18.53
N TYR A 141 -1.22 19.40 -17.34
CA TYR A 141 -2.53 19.96 -17.01
C TYR A 141 -2.87 21.15 -17.92
N GLU A 142 -1.93 22.07 -18.13
CA GLU A 142 -2.15 23.21 -19.03
C GLU A 142 -2.30 22.78 -20.49
N LEU A 143 -1.51 21.80 -20.95
CA LEU A 143 -1.66 21.22 -22.29
C LEU A 143 -3.02 20.52 -22.46
N TRP A 144 -3.48 19.78 -21.46
CA TRP A 144 -4.79 19.14 -21.46
C TRP A 144 -5.92 20.17 -21.54
N LYS A 145 -5.82 21.25 -20.77
CA LYS A 145 -6.77 22.36 -20.78
C LYS A 145 -6.78 23.05 -22.15
N TYR A 146 -5.61 23.28 -22.74
CA TYR A 146 -5.49 23.83 -24.08
C TYR A 146 -6.12 22.91 -25.13
N TRP A 147 -5.87 21.61 -25.05
CA TRP A 147 -6.44 20.61 -25.95
C TRP A 147 -7.96 20.50 -25.81
N CYS A 148 -8.49 20.52 -24.58
CA CYS A 148 -9.93 20.54 -24.32
C CYS A 148 -10.59 21.80 -24.89
N ARG A 149 -9.98 22.97 -24.69
CA ARG A 149 -10.45 24.24 -25.28
C ARG A 149 -10.43 24.19 -26.81
N TRP A 150 -9.36 23.66 -27.39
CA TRP A 150 -9.25 23.50 -28.84
C TRP A 150 -10.31 22.54 -29.40
N LYS A 151 -10.56 21.43 -28.70
CA LYS A 151 -11.57 20.43 -29.08
C LYS A 151 -13.00 20.96 -28.93
N ALA A 152 -13.29 21.72 -27.87
CA ALA A 152 -14.57 22.39 -27.67
C ALA A 152 -14.84 23.44 -28.77
N LYS A 153 -13.81 24.22 -29.13
CA LYS A 153 -13.87 25.18 -30.24
C LYS A 153 -14.15 24.51 -31.59
N ARG A 154 -13.63 23.30 -31.82
CA ARG A 154 -13.94 22.48 -33.01
C ARG A 154 -15.36 21.91 -33.02
N LYS A 155 -15.97 21.65 -31.86
CA LYS A 155 -17.32 21.09 -31.74
C LYS A 155 -18.42 22.14 -31.61
N GLY A 156 -18.07 23.42 -31.51
CA GLY A 156 -19.06 24.51 -31.34
C GLY A 156 -19.78 24.47 -30.00
N GLU A 157 -19.20 23.84 -28.97
CA GLU A 157 -19.75 23.83 -27.62
C GLU A 157 -19.09 24.96 -26.79
N GLU A 158 -19.89 25.86 -26.22
CA GLU A 158 -19.42 26.85 -25.24
C GLU A 158 -18.97 26.11 -23.96
N LEU A 159 -17.69 26.25 -23.63
CA LEU A 159 -17.13 25.69 -22.41
C LEU A 159 -17.48 26.63 -21.24
N ASN A 160 -18.32 26.18 -20.30
CA ASN A 160 -18.53 26.91 -19.06
C ASN A 160 -17.19 27.07 -18.32
N ASN A 161 -16.74 28.32 -18.15
CA ASN A 161 -15.57 28.68 -17.34
C ASN A 161 -15.94 28.64 -15.85
N GLU A 162 -16.46 27.52 -15.35
CA GLU A 162 -16.47 27.34 -13.91
C GLU A 162 -15.04 26.99 -13.47
N PRO A 163 -14.48 27.68 -12.46
CA PRO A 163 -13.20 27.28 -11.89
C PRO A 163 -13.35 25.84 -11.39
N LEU A 164 -12.44 24.96 -11.83
CA LEU A 164 -12.44 23.54 -11.44
C LEU A 164 -12.15 23.35 -9.94
N PHE A 165 -11.66 24.40 -9.28
CA PHE A 165 -11.34 24.45 -7.86
C PHE A 165 -12.16 25.59 -7.24
N ALA A 166 -13.10 25.23 -6.36
CA ALA A 166 -13.64 26.18 -5.39
C ALA A 166 -12.64 26.28 -4.22
N GLU A 167 -12.51 27.45 -3.60
CA GLU A 167 -11.57 27.68 -2.48
C GLU A 167 -11.86 26.81 -1.25
N ASP A 168 -13.01 26.11 -1.23
CA ASP A 168 -13.51 25.32 -0.10
C ASP A 168 -13.45 23.78 -0.32
N GLU A 169 -12.82 23.27 -1.39
CA GLU A 169 -12.76 21.81 -1.66
C GLU A 169 -11.56 21.11 -0.99
N ASP A 170 -11.82 19.97 -0.32
CA ASP A 170 -10.84 19.12 0.36
C ASP A 170 -9.70 18.67 -0.57
N GLU A 171 -8.43 18.72 -0.11
CA GLU A 171 -7.23 18.26 -0.86
C GLU A 171 -7.37 16.84 -1.42
N GLN A 172 -8.13 15.99 -0.71
CA GLN A 172 -8.40 14.60 -1.08
C GLN A 172 -9.24 14.49 -2.37
N GLU A 173 -10.20 15.40 -2.57
CA GLU A 173 -11.13 15.43 -3.71
C GLU A 173 -10.46 16.04 -4.95
N ILE A 174 -9.61 17.04 -4.73
CA ILE A 174 -8.69 17.62 -5.73
C ILE A 174 -7.75 16.54 -6.29
N LEU A 175 -7.11 15.75 -5.40
CA LEU A 175 -6.21 14.66 -5.80
C LEU A 175 -6.95 13.55 -6.56
N ASP A 176 -8.22 13.28 -6.26
CA ASP A 176 -9.04 12.29 -6.98
C ASP A 176 -9.48 12.77 -8.37
N ARG A 177 -9.75 14.08 -8.55
CA ARG A 177 -10.02 14.64 -9.89
C ARG A 177 -8.77 14.72 -10.76
N VAL A 178 -7.59 14.94 -10.16
CA VAL A 178 -6.29 14.86 -10.85
C VAL A 178 -5.98 13.42 -11.31
N LYS A 179 -6.55 12.36 -10.69
CA LYS A 179 -6.41 10.97 -11.19
C LYS A 179 -6.99 10.75 -12.58
N LEU A 180 -7.92 11.59 -13.06
CA LEU A 180 -8.48 11.47 -14.42
C LEU A 180 -7.44 11.83 -15.49
N VAL A 181 -6.45 12.64 -15.11
CA VAL A 181 -5.31 13.06 -15.92
C VAL A 181 -4.09 12.18 -15.57
N ARG A 182 -4.29 10.85 -15.49
CA ARG A 182 -3.21 9.88 -15.25
C ARG A 182 -2.53 9.51 -16.56
N PHE A 183 -1.22 9.70 -16.64
CA PHE A 183 -0.41 9.04 -17.66
C PHE A 183 -0.49 7.52 -17.46
N PRO A 184 -0.77 6.74 -18.51
CA PRO A 184 -0.48 5.31 -18.47
C PRO A 184 1.01 5.16 -18.11
N PRO A 185 1.40 4.27 -17.18
CA PRO A 185 2.81 4.09 -16.81
C PRO A 185 3.69 3.80 -18.03
N ILE A 186 3.10 3.16 -19.04
CA ILE A 186 3.69 2.90 -20.36
C ILE A 186 4.24 4.18 -20.99
N VAL A 187 3.56 5.33 -20.85
CA VAL A 187 4.02 6.62 -21.41
C VAL A 187 5.26 7.13 -20.69
N VAL A 188 5.33 6.97 -19.36
CA VAL A 188 6.50 7.37 -18.57
C VAL A 188 7.69 6.46 -18.88
N PHE A 189 7.48 5.14 -18.96
CA PHE A 189 8.51 4.20 -19.39
C PHE A 189 8.98 4.45 -20.83
N LEU A 190 8.06 4.79 -21.73
CA LEU A 190 8.39 5.16 -23.11
C LEU A 190 9.26 6.42 -23.14
N PHE A 191 8.99 7.40 -22.29
CA PHE A 191 9.81 8.62 -22.19
C PHE A 191 11.24 8.32 -21.72
N VAL A 192 11.40 7.48 -20.69
CA VAL A 192 12.72 7.00 -20.23
C VAL A 192 13.44 6.22 -21.34
N PHE A 193 12.70 5.36 -22.05
CA PHE A 193 13.25 4.56 -23.15
C PHE A 193 13.72 5.43 -24.32
N LEU A 194 12.92 6.43 -24.73
CA LEU A 194 13.30 7.40 -25.75
C LEU A 194 14.51 8.24 -25.34
N TYR A 195 14.59 8.66 -24.08
CA TYR A 195 15.77 9.33 -23.54
C TYR A 195 16.99 8.42 -23.65
N GLY A 196 16.89 7.15 -23.26
CA GLY A 196 17.96 6.17 -23.40
C GLY A 196 18.44 6.03 -24.85
N LEU A 197 17.52 5.93 -25.82
CA LEU A 197 17.87 5.85 -27.25
C LEU A 197 18.57 7.11 -27.76
N LEU A 198 18.11 8.29 -27.34
CA LEU A 198 18.68 9.58 -27.73
C LEU A 198 20.07 9.79 -27.11
N ALA A 199 20.22 9.44 -25.83
CA ALA A 199 21.50 9.43 -25.11
C ALA A 199 22.51 8.49 -25.78
N SER A 200 22.07 7.29 -26.18
CA SER A 200 22.88 6.31 -26.90
C SER A 200 23.38 6.85 -28.23
N TYR A 201 22.53 7.58 -28.96
CA TYR A 201 22.91 8.23 -30.22
C TYR A 201 23.94 9.35 -30.01
N ILE A 202 23.83 10.12 -28.93
CA ILE A 202 24.83 11.16 -28.57
C ILE A 202 26.18 10.52 -28.25
N ILE A 203 26.17 9.43 -27.46
CA ILE A 203 27.40 8.70 -27.10
C ILE A 203 28.04 8.07 -28.33
N GLN A 204 27.26 7.44 -29.21
CA GLN A 204 27.77 6.87 -30.47
C GLN A 204 28.45 7.93 -31.38
N ARG A 205 27.96 9.18 -31.37
CA ARG A 205 28.58 10.26 -32.16
C ARG A 205 29.90 10.75 -31.57
N LYS A 206 30.12 10.53 -30.28
CA LYS A 206 31.27 11.02 -29.53
C LYS A 206 32.32 9.95 -29.30
N GLU A 207 31.89 8.71 -29.12
CA GLU A 207 32.72 7.53 -28.90
C GLU A 207 32.77 6.65 -30.15
N GLN A 208 33.88 5.94 -30.34
CA GLN A 208 34.07 4.98 -31.44
C GLN A 208 33.35 3.65 -31.17
N TRP A 209 32.17 3.69 -30.56
CA TRP A 209 31.38 2.52 -30.20
C TRP A 209 30.29 2.26 -31.22
N SER A 210 29.89 1.00 -31.37
CA SER A 210 28.67 0.68 -32.10
C SER A 210 27.44 1.26 -31.37
N TYR A 211 26.35 1.46 -32.10
CA TYR A 211 25.10 1.95 -31.50
C TYR A 211 24.58 0.99 -30.41
N VAL A 212 24.76 -0.32 -30.63
CA VAL A 212 24.30 -1.35 -29.69
C VAL A 212 25.11 -1.31 -28.40
N GLU A 213 26.43 -1.15 -28.48
CA GLU A 213 27.31 -0.99 -27.32
C GLU A 213 27.01 0.31 -26.57
N SER A 214 26.80 1.41 -27.30
CA SER A 214 26.40 2.71 -26.71
C SER A 214 25.05 2.61 -26.00
N MET A 215 24.10 1.86 -26.57
CA MET A 215 22.79 1.60 -25.96
C MET A 215 22.91 0.74 -24.72
N TYR A 216 23.64 -0.36 -24.81
CA TYR A 216 23.94 -1.24 -23.68
C TYR A 216 24.54 -0.45 -22.51
N PHE A 217 25.59 0.33 -22.76
CA PHE A 217 26.22 1.19 -21.77
C PHE A 217 25.22 2.18 -21.18
N THR A 218 24.50 2.93 -22.02
CA THR A 218 23.57 3.97 -21.56
C THR A 218 22.48 3.41 -20.63
N PHE A 219 21.83 2.30 -20.99
CA PHE A 219 20.75 1.74 -20.19
C PHE A 219 21.23 1.17 -18.85
N ILE A 220 22.37 0.48 -18.84
CA ILE A 220 22.94 -0.13 -17.62
C ILE A 220 23.45 0.95 -16.66
N SER A 221 23.94 2.05 -17.20
CA SER A 221 24.40 3.21 -16.43
C SER A 221 23.25 4.00 -15.82
N ILE A 222 22.17 4.22 -16.58
CA ILE A 222 20.97 4.93 -16.11
C ILE A 222 20.19 4.10 -15.09
N LEU A 223 20.14 2.77 -15.26
CA LEU A 223 19.56 1.83 -14.28
C LEU A 223 20.46 1.58 -13.06
N THR A 224 21.59 2.28 -12.96
CA THR A 224 22.56 2.19 -11.86
C THR A 224 23.10 0.78 -11.61
N VAL A 225 23.23 -0.04 -12.66
CA VAL A 225 23.80 -1.41 -12.55
C VAL A 225 25.31 -1.38 -12.75
N GLY A 226 25.79 -0.66 -13.79
CA GLY A 226 27.21 -0.32 -13.97
C GLY A 226 28.22 -1.47 -14.01
N PHE A 227 28.16 -2.39 -14.98
CA PHE A 227 29.10 -3.52 -15.07
C PHE A 227 30.58 -3.15 -15.28
N GLY A 228 30.87 -1.95 -15.80
CA GLY A 228 32.24 -1.44 -15.92
C GLY A 228 33.06 -1.99 -17.09
N ASP A 229 32.39 -2.54 -18.10
CA ASP A 229 32.98 -3.12 -19.31
C ASP A 229 33.22 -2.08 -20.42
N PHE A 230 32.38 -1.06 -20.52
CA PHE A 230 32.55 0.07 -21.44
C PHE A 230 32.92 1.37 -20.68
N ARG A 231 33.87 2.15 -21.22
CA ARG A 231 34.34 3.43 -20.64
C ARG A 231 34.40 4.59 -21.65
N PRO A 232 33.92 5.79 -21.29
CA PRO A 232 34.10 6.95 -22.16
C PRO A 232 35.58 7.32 -22.27
N SER A 233 35.98 7.83 -23.44
CA SER A 233 37.30 8.40 -23.64
C SER A 233 37.47 9.69 -22.81
N HIS A 234 38.70 10.02 -22.42
CA HIS A 234 39.01 11.16 -21.54
C HIS A 234 38.40 12.49 -22.01
N HIS A 235 38.32 12.71 -23.33
CA HIS A 235 37.74 13.92 -23.92
C HIS A 235 36.21 14.02 -23.72
N ASN A 236 35.51 12.89 -23.63
CA ASN A 236 34.04 12.81 -23.62
C ASN A 236 33.48 12.42 -22.24
N ILE A 237 34.30 12.42 -21.19
CA ILE A 237 33.87 12.10 -19.83
C ILE A 237 32.75 13.04 -19.36
N TRP A 238 32.88 14.34 -19.61
CA TRP A 238 31.89 15.34 -19.20
C TRP A 238 30.52 15.13 -19.86
N THR A 239 30.51 14.85 -21.16
CA THR A 239 29.26 14.57 -21.90
C THR A 239 28.61 13.29 -21.40
N THR A 240 29.42 12.26 -21.14
CA THR A 240 28.94 10.97 -20.63
C THR A 240 28.39 11.12 -19.21
N LEU A 241 29.08 11.87 -18.35
CA LEU A 241 28.65 12.16 -16.99
C LEU A 241 27.31 12.90 -16.95
N ALA A 242 27.14 13.92 -17.80
CA ALA A 242 25.90 14.67 -17.89
C ALA A 242 24.72 13.81 -18.35
N VAL A 243 24.94 12.93 -19.34
CA VAL A 243 23.93 11.98 -19.84
C VAL A 243 23.56 10.96 -18.77
N VAL A 244 24.54 10.39 -18.07
CA VAL A 244 24.28 9.41 -17.01
C VAL A 244 23.55 10.07 -15.84
N LEU A 245 24.00 11.24 -15.38
CA LEU A 245 23.35 11.96 -14.27
C LEU A 245 21.92 12.37 -14.62
N GLY A 246 21.71 12.91 -15.83
CA GLY A 246 20.37 13.24 -16.33
C GLY A 246 19.46 12.03 -16.41
N GLY A 247 19.98 10.89 -16.86
CA GLY A 247 19.23 9.64 -16.90
C GLY A 247 18.90 9.08 -15.52
N VAL A 248 19.84 9.12 -14.57
CA VAL A 248 19.57 8.71 -13.17
C VAL A 248 18.44 9.54 -12.58
N ILE A 249 18.49 10.88 -12.72
CA ILE A 249 17.41 11.79 -12.27
C ILE A 249 16.09 11.45 -12.97
N LEU A 250 16.12 11.09 -14.26
CA LEU A 250 14.92 10.74 -15.00
C LEU A 250 14.31 9.40 -14.54
N THR A 251 15.15 8.39 -14.27
CA THR A 251 14.67 7.11 -13.74
C THR A 251 14.13 7.23 -12.33
N THR A 252 14.75 8.04 -11.47
CA THR A 252 14.23 8.28 -10.12
C THR A 252 12.91 9.06 -10.15
N MET A 253 12.75 9.98 -11.09
CA MET A 253 11.46 10.64 -11.36
C MET A 253 10.39 9.64 -11.80
N CYS A 254 10.73 8.71 -12.71
CA CYS A 254 9.81 7.64 -13.11
C CYS A 254 9.38 6.78 -11.91
N MET A 255 10.34 6.39 -11.05
CA MET A 255 10.06 5.64 -9.83
C MET A 255 9.20 6.42 -8.84
N ASP A 256 9.39 7.74 -8.68
CA ASP A 256 8.51 8.58 -7.85
C ASP A 256 7.08 8.65 -8.40
N VAL A 257 6.91 8.83 -9.72
CA VAL A 257 5.57 8.84 -10.34
C VAL A 257 4.87 7.51 -10.19
N VAL A 258 5.55 6.41 -10.52
CA VAL A 258 5.04 5.04 -10.35
C VAL A 258 4.75 4.77 -8.88
N GLY A 259 5.63 5.20 -7.98
CA GLY A 259 5.46 5.13 -6.53
C GLY A 259 4.18 5.83 -6.07
N ARG A 260 3.99 7.11 -6.36
CA ARG A 260 2.76 7.84 -6.01
C ARG A 260 1.50 7.21 -6.62
N MET A 261 1.61 6.64 -7.82
CA MET A 261 0.49 5.99 -8.50
C MET A 261 0.11 4.65 -7.86
N TYR A 262 1.10 3.79 -7.61
CA TYR A 262 0.86 2.40 -7.25
C TYR A 262 1.02 2.11 -5.77
N LEU A 263 1.67 2.95 -4.95
CA LEU A 263 1.83 2.66 -3.52
C LEU A 263 0.46 2.53 -2.82
N LYS A 264 -0.52 3.37 -3.16
CA LYS A 264 -1.90 3.27 -2.63
C LYS A 264 -2.62 2.03 -3.17
N GLU A 265 -2.42 1.67 -4.44
CA GLU A 265 -3.02 0.47 -5.02
C GLU A 265 -2.39 -0.81 -4.49
N ILE A 266 -1.07 -0.86 -4.33
CA ILE A 266 -0.31 -1.96 -3.71
C ILE A 266 -0.68 -2.10 -2.24
N HIS A 267 -0.82 -0.99 -1.50
CA HIS A 267 -1.26 -1.03 -0.11
C HIS A 267 -2.74 -1.43 0.03
N TYR A 268 -3.61 -1.00 -0.91
CA TYR A 268 -4.99 -1.47 -1.01
C TYR A 268 -5.05 -2.96 -1.37
N LEU A 269 -4.23 -3.39 -2.33
CA LEU A 269 -4.12 -4.77 -2.78
C LEU A 269 -3.58 -5.66 -1.67
N GLY A 270 -2.56 -5.20 -0.93
CA GLY A 270 -1.99 -5.90 0.22
C GLY A 270 -2.97 -6.03 1.39
N ARG A 271 -3.75 -4.98 1.70
CA ARG A 271 -4.83 -5.06 2.70
C ARG A 271 -5.97 -5.99 2.26
N LYS A 272 -6.26 -6.08 0.96
CA LYS A 272 -7.32 -6.93 0.43
C LYS A 272 -6.89 -8.35 0.08
N LEU A 273 -5.61 -8.61 -0.17
CA LEU A 273 -5.05 -9.95 -0.32
C LEU A 273 -5.05 -10.73 1.00
N LYS A 274 -5.07 -10.03 2.15
CA LYS A 274 -5.39 -10.64 3.45
C LYS A 274 -6.84 -11.17 3.55
N SER A 275 -7.72 -10.85 2.59
CA SER A 275 -9.02 -11.49 2.43
C SER A 275 -8.85 -12.69 1.48
N ASN A 276 -9.03 -13.90 1.99
CA ASN A 276 -8.68 -15.21 1.38
C ASN A 276 -9.40 -15.59 0.05
N ASN A 277 -9.81 -14.65 -0.80
CA ASN A 277 -10.52 -14.95 -2.03
C ASN A 277 -9.79 -14.42 -3.28
N PRO A 278 -9.07 -15.27 -4.03
CA PRO A 278 -8.29 -14.85 -5.22
C PRO A 278 -9.16 -14.29 -6.35
N PHE A 279 -10.46 -14.60 -6.36
CA PHE A 279 -11.41 -14.15 -7.39
C PHE A 279 -12.11 -12.81 -7.09
N TYR A 280 -11.81 -12.18 -5.94
CA TYR A 280 -12.43 -10.92 -5.56
C TYR A 280 -12.16 -9.80 -6.58
N LEU A 281 -10.92 -9.71 -7.08
CA LEU A 281 -10.52 -8.71 -8.07
C LEU A 281 -11.28 -8.85 -9.39
N ILE A 282 -11.56 -10.08 -9.83
CA ILE A 282 -12.33 -10.35 -11.05
C ILE A 282 -13.80 -9.96 -10.86
N ARG A 283 -14.38 -10.24 -9.68
CA ARG A 283 -15.75 -9.82 -9.34
C ARG A 283 -15.87 -8.30 -9.26
N GLU A 284 -14.90 -7.62 -8.65
CA GLU A 284 -14.90 -6.16 -8.54
C GLU A 284 -14.67 -5.49 -9.90
N ALA A 285 -13.76 -6.01 -10.72
CA ALA A 285 -13.53 -5.54 -12.09
C ALA A 285 -14.79 -5.72 -12.97
N LYS A 286 -15.48 -6.86 -12.85
CA LYS A 286 -16.75 -7.13 -13.54
C LYS A 286 -17.87 -6.19 -13.05
N ALA A 287 -17.91 -5.89 -11.75
CA ALA A 287 -18.84 -4.92 -11.17
C ALA A 287 -18.54 -3.48 -11.63
N ARG A 288 -17.26 -3.08 -11.73
CA ARG A 288 -16.86 -1.77 -12.27
C ARG A 288 -17.24 -1.62 -13.74
N ARG A 289 -17.03 -2.65 -14.58
CA ARG A 289 -17.50 -2.64 -15.97
C ARG A 289 -19.02 -2.50 -16.08
N ARG A 290 -19.78 -3.16 -15.20
CA ARG A 290 -21.25 -3.01 -15.14
C ARG A 290 -21.66 -1.60 -14.73
N ARG A 291 -21.00 -0.99 -13.73
CA ARG A 291 -21.26 0.40 -13.31
C ARG A 291 -20.91 1.41 -14.41
N ALA A 292 -19.79 1.21 -15.11
CA ALA A 292 -19.40 2.06 -16.24
C ALA A 292 -20.37 1.95 -17.43
N ALA A 293 -20.81 0.74 -17.76
CA ALA A 293 -21.83 0.52 -18.79
C ALA A 293 -23.17 1.18 -18.41
N MET A 294 -23.60 1.01 -17.15
CA MET A 294 -24.81 1.63 -16.63
C MET A 294 -24.72 3.16 -16.59
N ALA A 295 -23.56 3.72 -16.25
CA ALA A 295 -23.29 5.17 -16.30
C ALA A 295 -23.31 5.71 -17.74
N SER A 296 -22.77 4.97 -18.72
CA SER A 296 -22.85 5.38 -20.14
C SER A 296 -24.27 5.37 -20.69
N LEU A 297 -25.08 4.42 -20.22
CA LEU A 297 -26.50 4.28 -20.61
C LEU A 297 -27.35 5.38 -19.95
N LEU A 298 -27.09 5.69 -18.68
CA LEU A 298 -27.67 6.85 -17.98
C LEU A 298 -27.28 8.18 -18.62
N ALA A 299 -26.05 8.34 -19.08
CA ALA A 299 -25.60 9.54 -19.79
C ALA A 299 -26.25 9.70 -21.18
N GLN A 300 -26.52 8.59 -21.89
CA GLN A 300 -27.29 8.61 -23.14
C GLN A 300 -28.77 8.92 -22.90
N LEU A 301 -29.39 8.35 -21.87
CA LEU A 301 -30.76 8.67 -21.46
C LEU A 301 -30.89 10.14 -21.04
N ALA A 302 -29.93 10.67 -20.28
CA ALA A 302 -29.88 12.07 -19.90
C ALA A 302 -29.76 12.99 -21.12
N ARG A 303 -28.94 12.65 -22.13
CA ARG A 303 -28.88 13.41 -23.41
C ARG A 303 -30.21 13.40 -24.17
N GLY A 304 -30.94 12.28 -24.17
CA GLY A 304 -32.28 12.19 -24.76
C GLY A 304 -33.32 13.06 -24.04
N MET A 305 -33.23 13.14 -22.70
CA MET A 305 -34.09 13.99 -21.87
C MET A 305 -33.74 15.49 -21.99
N ILE A 306 -32.47 15.84 -22.18
CA ILE A 306 -32.01 17.24 -22.36
C ILE A 306 -32.50 17.83 -23.69
N PHE A 307 -32.64 17.02 -24.75
CA PHE A 307 -33.24 17.49 -26.01
C PHE A 307 -34.75 17.71 -25.88
N ALA A 308 -35.47 16.87 -25.12
CA ALA A 308 -36.90 17.05 -24.86
C ALA A 308 -37.22 18.25 -23.93
N HIS A 309 -36.27 18.67 -23.08
CA HIS A 309 -36.42 19.85 -22.22
C HIS A 309 -36.09 21.19 -22.89
N LYS A 310 -35.41 21.17 -24.04
CA LYS A 310 -34.97 22.40 -24.74
C LYS A 310 -36.17 23.21 -25.29
N ASP A 311 -37.24 22.55 -25.71
CA ASP A 311 -38.44 23.19 -26.25
C ASP A 311 -39.36 23.77 -25.16
N TYR A 312 -39.32 23.22 -23.94
CA TYR A 312 -40.11 23.73 -22.82
C TYR A 312 -39.46 24.95 -22.13
N ASP A 313 -38.13 25.01 -22.10
CA ASP A 313 -37.40 26.09 -21.43
C ASP A 313 -37.34 27.40 -22.23
N GLU A 314 -37.41 27.38 -23.56
CA GLU A 314 -37.45 28.62 -24.35
C GLU A 314 -38.76 29.41 -24.16
N LEU A 315 -39.88 28.71 -23.97
CA LEU A 315 -41.19 29.31 -23.67
C LEU A 315 -41.28 29.83 -22.22
N SER A 316 -40.65 29.15 -21.26
CA SER A 316 -40.60 29.56 -19.85
C SER A 316 -39.68 30.79 -19.65
N ARG A 317 -38.55 30.83 -20.37
CA ARG A 317 -37.51 31.87 -20.25
C ARG A 317 -37.92 33.21 -20.86
N LYS A 318 -38.78 33.20 -21.91
CA LYS A 318 -39.39 34.44 -22.46
C LYS A 318 -40.41 35.08 -21.52
N LYS A 319 -41.17 34.30 -20.74
CA LYS A 319 -42.10 34.84 -19.71
C LYS A 319 -41.37 35.34 -18.45
N SER A 320 -40.28 34.70 -18.07
CA SER A 320 -39.50 35.06 -16.86
C SER A 320 -38.68 36.35 -17.02
N LYS A 321 -38.06 36.59 -18.19
CA LYS A 321 -37.26 37.81 -18.45
C LYS A 321 -38.09 39.10 -18.40
N LYS A 322 -39.38 39.07 -18.79
CA LYS A 322 -40.27 40.24 -18.71
C LYS A 322 -40.65 40.62 -17.26
N LYS A 323 -40.57 39.68 -16.32
CA LYS A 323 -40.86 39.90 -14.89
C LYS A 323 -39.62 40.32 -14.08
N ARG A 324 -38.42 39.92 -14.52
CA ARG A 324 -37.16 40.10 -13.78
C ARG A 324 -36.50 41.48 -14.00
N ALA A 325 -36.90 42.22 -15.03
CA ALA A 325 -36.41 43.58 -15.28
C ALA A 325 -36.98 44.65 -14.29
N LYS A 326 -37.97 44.30 -13.45
CA LYS A 326 -38.63 45.24 -12.53
C LYS A 326 -38.22 45.11 -11.05
N ARG A 327 -37.25 44.25 -10.72
CA ARG A 327 -36.81 44.01 -9.33
C ARG A 327 -35.29 43.87 -9.23
N ARG A 328 -34.58 44.99 -9.39
CA ARG A 328 -33.24 45.18 -8.80
C ARG A 328 -33.12 46.63 -8.32
N GLY A 329 -33.79 46.91 -7.21
CA GLY A 329 -33.34 47.90 -6.25
C GLY A 329 -32.71 47.14 -5.09
N SER A 330 -31.49 47.51 -4.70
CA SER A 330 -30.78 46.98 -3.54
C SER A 330 -31.59 47.23 -2.27
N HIS A 331 -32.03 46.17 -1.60
CA HIS A 331 -32.53 46.27 -0.22
C HIS A 331 -31.38 45.92 0.74
N VAL A 332 -30.65 46.95 1.16
CA VAL A 332 -30.02 46.98 2.49
C VAL A 332 -31.01 47.75 3.36
N LEU A 333 -31.47 47.16 4.46
CA LEU A 333 -32.31 47.83 5.45
C LEU A 333 -31.42 48.58 6.45
N PRO A 334 -31.85 49.76 6.95
CA PRO A 334 -31.04 50.66 7.76
C PRO A 334 -31.07 50.30 9.25
N ASN A 335 -30.76 49.05 9.61
CA ASN A 335 -30.49 48.65 11.00
C ASN A 335 -29.73 47.32 11.00
N GLU A 336 -28.49 47.33 11.49
CA GLU A 336 -27.51 46.24 11.54
C GLU A 336 -27.93 45.01 12.38
N LYS A 337 -29.07 44.39 12.06
CA LYS A 337 -29.42 43.06 12.55
C LYS A 337 -29.37 42.08 11.40
N PHE A 338 -28.31 41.27 11.38
CA PHE A 338 -28.22 40.08 10.55
C PHE A 338 -29.49 39.25 10.76
N MET A 339 -30.27 39.05 9.69
CA MET A 339 -31.24 37.96 9.69
C MET A 339 -30.43 36.67 9.59
N PHE A 340 -30.21 35.99 10.71
CA PHE A 340 -29.97 34.55 10.64
C PHE A 340 -31.12 33.98 9.82
N ALA A 341 -30.82 33.42 8.65
CA ALA A 341 -31.80 32.60 7.96
C ALA A 341 -32.34 31.60 8.98
N ARG A 342 -33.67 31.51 9.12
CA ARG A 342 -34.28 30.54 10.03
C ARG A 342 -34.13 29.18 9.36
N LEU A 343 -32.98 28.53 9.57
CA LEU A 343 -32.65 27.25 8.96
C LEU A 343 -33.47 26.11 9.60
N PRO A 344 -33.87 25.09 8.82
CA PRO A 344 -34.39 23.85 9.38
C PRO A 344 -33.34 23.19 10.30
N PRO A 345 -33.76 22.33 11.24
CA PRO A 345 -32.85 21.69 12.17
C PRO A 345 -31.87 20.79 11.43
N ASP A 346 -30.72 20.54 12.06
CA ASP A 346 -29.76 19.57 11.54
C ASP A 346 -30.34 18.15 11.58
N PRO A 347 -29.83 17.22 10.76
CA PRO A 347 -30.20 15.82 10.86
C PRO A 347 -29.70 15.22 12.20
N PRO A 348 -30.43 14.27 12.82
CA PRO A 348 -30.04 13.69 14.11
C PRO A 348 -28.71 12.92 14.01
N SER A 349 -27.77 13.10 14.93
CA SER A 349 -26.51 12.37 14.90
C SER A 349 -26.63 10.97 15.51
N ASP A 350 -25.65 10.10 15.26
CA ASP A 350 -25.47 8.79 15.93
C ASP A 350 -26.72 7.89 15.99
N CYS A 351 -27.46 7.83 14.88
CA CYS A 351 -28.62 6.95 14.75
C CYS A 351 -28.19 5.47 14.74
N GLN A 352 -28.64 4.67 15.71
CA GLN A 352 -28.31 3.26 15.86
C GLN A 352 -29.53 2.41 16.26
N VAL A 353 -29.51 1.13 15.87
CA VAL A 353 -30.50 0.14 16.31
C VAL A 353 -29.98 -0.55 17.57
N ILE A 354 -30.71 -0.41 18.68
CA ILE A 354 -30.32 -0.96 19.99
C ILE A 354 -30.68 -2.45 20.07
N SER A 355 -31.95 -2.77 19.77
CA SER A 355 -32.46 -4.13 19.84
C SER A 355 -33.39 -4.40 18.67
N THR A 356 -33.42 -5.65 18.23
CA THR A 356 -34.29 -6.11 17.17
C THR A 356 -34.87 -7.44 17.59
N SER A 357 -36.19 -7.53 17.58
CA SER A 357 -36.96 -8.72 17.83
C SER A 357 -37.68 -9.15 16.54
N ALA A 358 -38.52 -10.16 16.63
CA ALA A 358 -39.37 -10.60 15.52
C ALA A 358 -40.56 -9.67 15.24
N TYR A 359 -40.92 -8.80 16.18
CA TYR A 359 -42.07 -7.88 16.06
C TYR A 359 -41.76 -6.43 16.48
N SER A 360 -40.59 -6.19 17.08
CA SER A 360 -40.18 -4.85 17.50
C SER A 360 -38.76 -4.50 17.06
N VAL A 361 -38.53 -3.22 16.79
CA VAL A 361 -37.20 -2.66 16.52
C VAL A 361 -37.03 -1.42 17.38
N ARG A 362 -36.02 -1.41 18.25
CA ARG A 362 -35.70 -0.26 19.08
C ARG A 362 -34.56 0.53 18.46
N ILE A 363 -34.80 1.81 18.21
CA ILE A 363 -33.87 2.73 17.56
C ILE A 363 -33.58 3.87 18.54
N ALA A 364 -32.33 4.30 18.61
CA ALA A 364 -31.92 5.50 19.31
C ALA A 364 -31.05 6.40 18.44
N TRP A 365 -31.06 7.69 18.75
CA TRP A 365 -30.30 8.72 18.07
C TRP A 365 -29.87 9.80 19.05
N ALA A 366 -28.77 10.48 18.74
CA ALA A 366 -28.37 11.67 19.45
C ALA A 366 -29.24 12.87 19.01
N PRO A 367 -29.54 13.81 19.93
CA PRO A 367 -30.44 14.91 19.62
C PRO A 367 -29.84 15.81 18.54
N ALA A 368 -30.67 16.23 17.58
CA ALA A 368 -30.22 17.10 16.49
C ALA A 368 -29.93 18.52 16.99
N PHE A 369 -28.90 19.16 16.44
CA PHE A 369 -28.59 20.54 16.76
C PHE A 369 -29.68 21.46 16.18
N SER A 370 -30.30 22.27 17.04
CA SER A 370 -31.27 23.28 16.67
C SER A 370 -31.17 24.47 17.61
N THR A 371 -31.50 25.65 17.11
CA THR A 371 -31.54 26.89 17.91
C THR A 371 -32.70 26.91 18.91
N GLU A 372 -33.61 25.92 18.86
CA GLU A 372 -34.81 25.85 19.68
C GLU A 372 -34.91 24.55 20.48
N SER A 373 -35.60 24.61 21.63
CA SER A 373 -35.72 23.52 22.60
C SER A 373 -36.82 22.49 22.30
N ASP A 374 -37.81 22.81 21.45
CA ASP A 374 -38.94 21.93 21.13
C ASP A 374 -38.72 21.17 19.81
N LEU A 375 -37.75 20.25 19.82
CA LEU A 375 -37.47 19.36 18.68
C LEU A 375 -38.31 18.08 18.79
N THR A 376 -38.96 17.68 17.69
CA THR A 376 -39.68 16.41 17.60
C THR A 376 -39.14 15.56 16.47
N TYR A 377 -39.28 14.25 16.54
CA TYR A 377 -38.80 13.34 15.51
C TYR A 377 -39.93 12.62 14.81
N ASN A 378 -39.81 12.51 13.48
CA ASN A 378 -40.67 11.69 12.64
C ASN A 378 -39.87 10.49 12.12
N ILE A 379 -40.44 9.30 12.20
CA ILE A 379 -39.85 8.07 11.66
C ILE A 379 -40.81 7.48 10.65
N ARG A 380 -40.36 7.40 9.40
CA ARG A 380 -41.06 6.74 8.29
C ARG A 380 -40.37 5.41 8.03
N TYR A 381 -41.10 4.30 7.95
CA TYR A 381 -40.50 3.00 7.68
C TYR A 381 -41.29 2.18 6.66
N ARG A 382 -40.55 1.37 5.90
CA ARG A 382 -41.11 0.49 4.84
C ARG A 382 -40.28 -0.78 4.69
N LEU A 383 -40.87 -1.82 4.09
CA LEU A 383 -40.12 -3.00 3.66
C LEU A 383 -39.26 -2.63 2.45
N LYS A 384 -37.95 -2.89 2.53
CA LYS A 384 -36.99 -2.49 1.49
C LYS A 384 -37.21 -3.19 0.15
N HIS A 385 -37.72 -4.42 0.16
CA HIS A 385 -37.99 -5.17 -1.08
C HIS A 385 -39.21 -4.63 -1.85
N ASN A 386 -40.10 -3.89 -1.17
CA ASN A 386 -41.32 -3.39 -1.77
C ASN A 386 -41.21 -1.88 -1.98
N GLU A 387 -40.70 -1.46 -3.15
CA GLU A 387 -40.52 -0.04 -3.48
C GLU A 387 -41.85 0.74 -3.53
N ASP A 388 -42.95 0.06 -3.90
CA ASP A 388 -44.33 0.58 -3.91
C ASP A 388 -45.09 0.35 -2.59
N GLY A 389 -44.41 -0.16 -1.55
CA GLY A 389 -45.00 -0.46 -0.26
C GLY A 389 -45.51 0.79 0.48
N LYS A 390 -46.68 0.68 1.11
CA LYS A 390 -47.23 1.74 1.99
C LYS A 390 -46.21 2.11 3.07
N ILE A 391 -45.76 3.36 3.07
CA ILE A 391 -44.86 3.92 4.08
C ILE A 391 -45.65 4.10 5.38
N ARG A 392 -45.21 3.45 6.45
CA ARG A 392 -45.77 3.66 7.79
C ARG A 392 -45.01 4.82 8.45
N GLU A 393 -45.71 5.68 9.20
CA GLU A 393 -45.11 6.88 9.79
C GLU A 393 -45.49 7.00 11.26
N LEU A 394 -44.49 7.29 12.10
CA LEU A 394 -44.62 7.70 13.50
C LEU A 394 -44.21 9.16 13.57
N ARG A 395 -45.10 10.04 14.06
CA ARG A 395 -44.85 11.49 14.15
C ARG A 395 -44.80 11.96 15.59
N GLY A 396 -44.03 13.03 15.84
CA GLY A 396 -44.07 13.77 17.10
C GLY A 396 -43.39 13.07 18.29
N ILE A 397 -42.35 12.27 18.05
CA ILE A 397 -41.62 11.58 19.12
C ILE A 397 -40.80 12.62 19.89
N LYS A 398 -41.10 12.79 21.18
CA LYS A 398 -40.34 13.59 22.13
C LYS A 398 -39.42 12.66 22.92
N GLY A 399 -38.18 12.52 22.46
CA GLY A 399 -37.18 11.62 23.05
C GLY A 399 -36.09 11.24 22.06
N ASN A 400 -35.09 10.51 22.57
CA ASN A 400 -33.90 10.11 21.82
C ASN A 400 -33.91 8.61 21.45
N ALA A 401 -34.96 7.89 21.86
CA ALA A 401 -35.14 6.49 21.56
C ALA A 401 -36.62 6.16 21.38
N VAL A 402 -36.92 5.21 20.50
CA VAL A 402 -38.28 4.69 20.30
C VAL A 402 -38.24 3.21 19.97
N GLU A 403 -39.27 2.50 20.42
CA GLU A 403 -39.50 1.11 20.05
C GLU A 403 -40.67 1.03 19.07
N ILE A 404 -40.36 0.58 17.85
CA ILE A 404 -41.33 0.42 16.77
C ILE A 404 -41.90 -0.98 16.87
N MET A 405 -43.19 -1.09 17.12
CA MET A 405 -43.92 -2.36 17.29
C MET A 405 -44.64 -2.76 15.99
N SER A 406 -45.10 -4.02 15.93
CA SER A 406 -45.91 -4.58 14.83
C SER A 406 -45.17 -4.61 13.48
N VAL A 407 -43.88 -4.95 13.55
CA VAL A 407 -43.01 -5.15 12.39
C VAL A 407 -43.09 -6.62 11.94
N ASP A 408 -43.02 -6.89 10.64
CA ASP A 408 -43.05 -8.25 10.11
C ASP A 408 -41.72 -8.96 10.43
N SER A 409 -41.79 -10.23 10.84
CA SER A 409 -40.60 -11.02 11.16
C SER A 409 -39.81 -11.42 9.93
N CYS A 410 -38.51 -11.70 10.10
CA CYS A 410 -37.62 -12.16 9.03
C CYS A 410 -37.65 -11.27 7.77
N SER A 411 -37.82 -9.96 7.96
CA SER A 411 -38.03 -8.98 6.90
C SER A 411 -37.06 -7.81 7.02
N LEU A 412 -36.68 -7.25 5.88
CA LEU A 412 -35.74 -6.12 5.81
C LEU A 412 -36.49 -4.79 5.77
N TYR A 413 -36.28 -3.96 6.78
CA TYR A 413 -36.89 -2.63 6.88
C TYR A 413 -35.89 -1.53 6.61
N GLU A 414 -36.37 -0.46 5.98
CA GLU A 414 -35.70 0.83 5.84
C GLU A 414 -36.44 1.84 6.73
N PHE A 415 -35.73 2.43 7.69
CA PHE A 415 -36.22 3.46 8.60
C PHE A 415 -35.62 4.80 8.19
N ARG A 416 -36.48 5.79 7.97
CA ARG A 416 -36.16 7.16 7.62
C ARG A 416 -36.49 8.05 8.82
N ILE A 417 -35.47 8.61 9.46
CA ILE A 417 -35.60 9.48 10.63
C ILE A 417 -35.40 10.93 10.19
N THR A 418 -36.32 11.81 10.56
CA THR A 418 -36.22 13.27 10.35
C THR A 418 -36.50 14.01 11.64
N ALA A 419 -35.73 15.07 11.89
CA ALA A 419 -35.99 16.01 12.97
C ALA A 419 -36.93 17.10 12.46
N VAL A 420 -37.91 17.49 13.25
CA VAL A 420 -38.96 18.43 12.91
C VAL A 420 -38.96 19.56 13.92
N SER A 421 -38.73 20.76 13.40
CA SER A 421 -38.90 22.03 14.10
C SER A 421 -39.97 22.85 13.38
N LYS A 422 -40.38 23.98 13.96
CA LYS A 422 -41.39 24.87 13.36
C LYS A 422 -40.97 25.46 11.99
N TYR A 423 -39.68 25.44 11.67
CA TYR A 423 -39.13 25.95 10.41
C TYR A 423 -39.02 24.90 9.29
N GLY A 424 -39.20 23.61 9.60
CA GLY A 424 -39.17 22.54 8.60
C GLY A 424 -38.64 21.20 9.11
N GLU A 425 -38.66 20.21 8.22
CA GLU A 425 -38.02 18.90 8.43
C GLU A 425 -36.53 18.97 8.06
N SER A 426 -35.69 18.29 8.83
CA SER A 426 -34.27 18.11 8.52
C SER A 426 -34.06 17.11 7.37
N LYS A 427 -32.81 17.04 6.89
CA LYS A 427 -32.40 15.99 5.93
C LYS A 427 -32.64 14.61 6.56
N PRO A 428 -33.22 13.65 5.81
CA PRO A 428 -33.50 12.33 6.36
C PRO A 428 -32.24 11.47 6.53
N ILE A 429 -32.20 10.70 7.61
CA ILE A 429 -31.24 9.63 7.83
C ILE A 429 -31.91 8.29 7.61
N TYR A 430 -31.22 7.40 6.90
CA TYR A 430 -31.71 6.07 6.56
C TYR A 430 -30.97 5.01 7.39
N LEU A 431 -31.72 4.19 8.12
CA LEU A 431 -31.25 2.98 8.77
C LEU A 431 -31.87 1.76 8.11
N VAL A 432 -31.12 0.67 7.99
CA VAL A 432 -31.63 -0.58 7.41
C VAL A 432 -31.38 -1.71 8.39
N GLN A 433 -32.43 -2.48 8.72
CA GLN A 433 -32.35 -3.54 9.73
C GLN A 433 -33.21 -4.75 9.32
N TYR A 434 -32.67 -5.96 9.54
CA TYR A 434 -33.42 -7.21 9.44
C TYR A 434 -34.09 -7.54 10.78
N THR A 435 -35.38 -7.87 10.76
CA THR A 435 -36.09 -8.43 11.93
C THR A 435 -35.78 -9.91 12.13
N GLU A 436 -35.85 -10.35 13.39
CA GLU A 436 -35.57 -11.75 13.72
C GLU A 436 -36.74 -12.68 13.33
N PRO A 437 -36.50 -13.98 13.10
CA PRO A 437 -37.56 -14.97 12.94
C PRO A 437 -38.41 -15.15 14.21
N GLN A 438 -39.72 -15.41 14.10
CA GLN A 438 -40.60 -15.60 15.27
C GLN A 438 -40.32 -16.87 16.08
N LEU A 439 -39.72 -17.86 15.42
CA LEU A 439 -39.43 -19.18 16.00
C LEU A 439 -38.01 -19.25 16.58
N SER A 440 -37.14 -18.28 16.33
CA SER A 440 -35.78 -18.25 16.89
C SER A 440 -35.78 -17.69 18.32
N PRO A 441 -34.79 -18.09 19.15
CA PRO A 441 -34.55 -17.44 20.44
C PRO A 441 -34.31 -15.93 20.25
N GLN A 442 -34.85 -15.11 21.15
CA GLN A 442 -34.78 -13.66 21.09
C GLN A 442 -33.81 -13.09 22.13
N HIS A 443 -33.36 -11.86 21.91
CA HIS A 443 -32.56 -11.09 22.88
C HIS A 443 -31.36 -11.88 23.42
N ILE A 444 -30.55 -12.46 22.53
CA ILE A 444 -29.32 -13.13 22.93
C ILE A 444 -28.30 -12.10 23.46
N LEU A 445 -27.91 -12.25 24.72
CA LEU A 445 -26.99 -11.37 25.43
C LEU A 445 -25.82 -12.18 25.97
N ALA A 446 -24.62 -11.61 25.89
CA ALA A 446 -23.43 -12.17 26.50
C ALA A 446 -22.94 -11.27 27.63
N THR A 447 -22.89 -11.81 28.84
CA THR A 447 -22.32 -11.20 30.03
C THR A 447 -20.94 -11.79 30.26
N LYS A 448 -19.91 -10.95 30.36
CA LYS A 448 -18.56 -11.38 30.72
C LYS A 448 -18.51 -11.55 32.24
N LEU A 449 -18.21 -12.76 32.72
CA LEU A 449 -18.06 -13.02 34.17
C LEU A 449 -16.59 -12.86 34.59
N ASN A 450 -15.68 -13.46 33.82
CA ASN A 450 -14.22 -13.33 33.98
C ASN A 450 -13.58 -13.07 32.60
N PRO A 451 -12.30 -12.69 32.53
CA PRO A 451 -11.62 -12.43 31.25
C PRO A 451 -11.64 -13.61 30.26
N ASN A 452 -11.75 -14.86 30.77
CA ASN A 452 -11.86 -16.10 30.00
C ASN A 452 -13.24 -16.81 30.14
N THR A 453 -14.23 -16.21 30.80
CA THR A 453 -15.54 -16.86 30.97
C THR A 453 -16.68 -15.94 30.55
N ILE A 454 -17.50 -16.45 29.62
CA ILE A 454 -18.65 -15.73 29.08
C ILE A 454 -19.91 -16.51 29.41
N GLU A 455 -20.91 -15.80 29.92
CA GLU A 455 -22.25 -16.32 30.14
C GLU A 455 -23.17 -15.80 29.04
N LEU A 456 -23.89 -16.71 28.38
CA LEU A 456 -24.92 -16.37 27.42
C LEU A 456 -26.30 -16.54 28.04
N THR A 457 -27.17 -15.58 27.76
CA THR A 457 -28.58 -15.57 28.15
C THR A 457 -29.44 -15.25 26.95
N TRP A 458 -30.63 -15.85 26.86
CA TRP A 458 -31.60 -15.56 25.81
C TRP A 458 -33.04 -15.75 26.29
N GLU A 459 -33.96 -15.13 25.57
CA GLU A 459 -35.39 -15.30 25.76
C GLU A 459 -35.93 -16.40 24.83
N PRO A 460 -36.97 -17.13 25.26
CA PRO A 460 -37.59 -18.16 24.43
C PRO A 460 -38.18 -17.57 23.14
N PRO A 461 -38.34 -18.38 22.08
CA PRO A 461 -39.01 -17.94 20.86
C PRO A 461 -40.40 -17.39 21.12
N PHE A 462 -40.77 -16.30 20.47
CA PHE A 462 -42.08 -15.68 20.65
C PHE A 462 -43.23 -16.61 20.26
N LYS A 463 -43.06 -17.38 19.19
CA LYS A 463 -44.04 -18.39 18.74
C LYS A 463 -43.59 -19.78 19.23
N ARG A 464 -44.54 -20.57 19.76
CA ARG A 464 -44.28 -21.92 20.33
C ARG A 464 -43.37 -21.94 21.57
N THR A 465 -43.54 -20.97 22.47
CA THR A 465 -42.81 -20.88 23.76
C THR A 465 -42.90 -22.17 24.60
N HIS A 466 -44.10 -22.75 24.72
CA HIS A 466 -44.38 -23.92 25.56
C HIS A 466 -43.96 -25.26 24.93
N ASP A 467 -43.59 -25.25 23.65
CA ASP A 467 -43.20 -26.44 22.89
C ASP A 467 -41.69 -26.61 22.81
N VAL A 468 -40.89 -25.73 23.43
CA VAL A 468 -39.43 -25.86 23.43
C VAL A 468 -38.98 -26.99 24.37
N LYS A 469 -38.22 -27.95 23.84
CA LYS A 469 -37.63 -29.06 24.59
C LYS A 469 -36.26 -28.68 25.15
N ASN A 470 -35.38 -28.18 24.29
CA ASN A 470 -34.05 -27.70 24.65
C ASN A 470 -33.53 -26.71 23.60
N TYR A 471 -32.39 -26.09 23.87
CA TYR A 471 -31.70 -25.20 22.94
C TYR A 471 -30.40 -25.83 22.45
N ILE A 472 -29.93 -25.43 21.29
CA ILE A 472 -28.60 -25.74 20.80
C ILE A 472 -27.90 -24.42 20.52
N VAL A 473 -26.80 -24.18 21.24
CA VAL A 473 -25.92 -23.03 21.03
C VAL A 473 -24.79 -23.45 20.11
N TYR A 474 -24.61 -22.68 19.05
CA TYR A 474 -23.51 -22.78 18.12
C TYR A 474 -22.48 -21.71 18.47
N PHE A 475 -21.22 -22.09 18.53
CA PHE A 475 -20.14 -21.12 18.69
C PHE A 475 -18.94 -21.44 17.82
N THR A 476 -18.18 -20.39 17.47
CA THR A 476 -16.97 -20.50 16.65
C THR A 476 -15.97 -19.40 16.98
N GLU A 477 -14.70 -19.74 16.83
CA GLU A 477 -13.55 -18.80 16.85
C GLU A 477 -13.36 -18.12 15.50
N ASN A 478 -13.91 -18.69 14.43
CA ASN A 478 -13.65 -18.29 13.05
C ASN A 478 -14.93 -17.70 12.42
N PRO A 479 -14.97 -16.39 12.09
CA PRO A 479 -16.16 -15.76 11.55
C PRO A 479 -16.51 -16.20 10.12
N ASN A 480 -15.57 -16.83 9.42
CA ASN A 480 -15.76 -17.32 8.06
C ASN A 480 -16.08 -18.82 8.00
N ALA A 481 -16.08 -19.52 9.14
CA ALA A 481 -16.38 -20.96 9.18
C ALA A 481 -17.83 -21.22 8.80
N SER A 482 -18.06 -22.28 8.03
CA SER A 482 -19.41 -22.69 7.64
C SER A 482 -20.20 -23.14 8.89
N LEU A 483 -21.52 -22.95 8.94
CA LEU A 483 -22.35 -23.32 10.11
C LEU A 483 -22.17 -24.81 10.52
N SER A 484 -21.79 -25.67 9.58
CA SER A 484 -21.52 -27.09 9.82
C SER A 484 -20.30 -27.32 10.72
N GLU A 485 -19.30 -26.45 10.64
CA GLU A 485 -18.03 -26.49 11.40
C GLU A 485 -18.16 -25.88 12.80
N TRP A 486 -19.27 -25.20 13.10
CA TRP A 486 -19.47 -24.57 14.40
C TRP A 486 -19.71 -25.65 15.46
N GLU A 487 -19.11 -25.44 16.63
CA GLU A 487 -19.30 -26.32 17.77
C GLU A 487 -20.71 -26.18 18.33
N LYS A 488 -21.34 -27.30 18.69
CA LYS A 488 -22.77 -27.38 19.03
C LYS A 488 -22.93 -27.90 20.45
N ILE A 489 -23.51 -27.07 21.31
CA ILE A 489 -23.76 -27.44 22.70
C ILE A 489 -25.27 -27.49 22.95
N PRO A 490 -25.83 -28.66 23.32
CA PRO A 490 -27.22 -28.76 23.76
C PRO A 490 -27.36 -28.18 25.19
N VAL A 491 -28.31 -27.28 25.38
CA VAL A 491 -28.56 -26.57 26.64
C VAL A 491 -30.02 -26.76 27.06
N ASN A 492 -30.24 -27.30 28.25
CA ASN A 492 -31.57 -27.54 28.83
C ASN A 492 -32.03 -26.37 29.71
N GLY A 493 -31.89 -25.15 29.21
CA GLY A 493 -32.17 -23.92 29.95
C GLY A 493 -32.05 -22.68 29.08
N ARG A 494 -32.21 -21.49 29.69
CA ARG A 494 -32.12 -20.18 29.00
C ARG A 494 -30.76 -19.50 29.15
N ARG A 495 -29.81 -20.20 29.78
CA ARG A 495 -28.50 -19.70 30.17
C ARG A 495 -27.47 -20.80 30.02
N VAL A 496 -26.28 -20.43 29.56
CA VAL A 496 -25.11 -21.33 29.50
C VAL A 496 -23.86 -20.52 29.78
N VAL A 497 -22.88 -21.14 30.44
CA VAL A 497 -21.58 -20.54 30.73
C VAL A 497 -20.52 -21.28 29.94
N PHE A 498 -19.66 -20.52 29.27
CA PHE A 498 -18.49 -21.00 28.54
C PHE A 498 -17.23 -20.72 29.37
N PRO A 499 -16.72 -21.73 30.11
CA PRO A 499 -15.43 -21.61 30.78
C PRO A 499 -14.27 -21.73 29.78
N ASP A 500 -13.09 -21.25 30.19
CA ASP A 500 -11.80 -21.46 29.51
C ASP A 500 -11.70 -20.99 28.06
N LEU A 501 -12.33 -19.85 27.74
CA LEU A 501 -12.17 -19.18 26.45
C LEU A 501 -10.79 -18.52 26.33
N ARG A 502 -10.25 -18.45 25.10
CA ARG A 502 -8.97 -17.77 24.85
C ARG A 502 -9.07 -16.28 25.16
N TYR A 503 -8.03 -15.72 25.79
CA TYR A 503 -7.92 -14.28 26.05
C TYR A 503 -7.74 -13.48 24.76
N ASP A 504 -8.24 -12.24 24.76
CA ASP A 504 -8.11 -11.28 23.65
C ASP A 504 -8.57 -11.82 22.28
N TRP A 505 -9.55 -12.73 22.26
CA TRP A 505 -10.02 -13.44 21.08
C TRP A 505 -11.49 -13.14 20.77
N PHE A 506 -11.86 -13.26 19.49
CA PHE A 506 -13.23 -13.03 19.04
C PHE A 506 -13.99 -14.35 18.94
N TYR A 507 -15.16 -14.39 19.57
CA TYR A 507 -16.08 -15.51 19.52
C TYR A 507 -17.41 -15.05 18.90
N MET A 508 -18.00 -15.94 18.12
CA MET A 508 -19.35 -15.79 17.59
C MET A 508 -20.27 -16.82 18.22
N PHE A 509 -21.42 -16.38 18.69
CA PHE A 509 -22.45 -17.22 19.29
C PHE A 509 -23.77 -17.09 18.55
N SER A 510 -24.48 -18.19 18.34
CA SER A 510 -25.86 -18.19 17.85
C SER A 510 -26.63 -19.35 18.47
N ALA A 511 -27.94 -19.21 18.67
CA ALA A 511 -28.76 -20.22 19.31
C ALA A 511 -29.93 -20.67 18.42
N THR A 512 -30.34 -21.92 18.59
CA THR A 512 -31.59 -22.48 18.03
C THR A 512 -32.40 -23.13 19.13
N ALA A 513 -33.71 -23.05 19.03
CA ALA A 513 -34.63 -23.83 19.85
C ALA A 513 -34.96 -25.15 19.14
N VAL A 514 -35.06 -26.23 19.91
CA VAL A 514 -35.55 -27.53 19.45
C VAL A 514 -36.92 -27.73 20.08
N PHE A 515 -37.93 -27.92 19.25
CA PHE A 515 -39.30 -28.15 19.71
C PHE A 515 -39.51 -29.62 20.10
N LYS A 516 -40.58 -29.90 20.86
CA LYS A 516 -40.99 -31.25 21.28
C LYS A 516 -41.18 -32.20 20.09
N ASP A 517 -41.60 -31.66 18.95
CA ASP A 517 -41.75 -32.36 17.67
C ASP A 517 -40.41 -32.76 17.01
N GLY A 518 -39.28 -32.39 17.59
CA GLY A 518 -37.93 -32.64 17.05
C GLY A 518 -37.48 -31.63 15.97
N GLN A 519 -38.38 -30.73 15.52
CA GLN A 519 -38.03 -29.66 14.58
C GLN A 519 -37.15 -28.60 15.26
N ARG A 520 -36.19 -28.05 14.50
CA ARG A 520 -35.30 -26.96 14.94
C ARG A 520 -35.80 -25.62 14.42
N SER A 521 -35.68 -24.59 15.25
CA SER A 521 -35.92 -23.22 14.83
C SER A 521 -34.84 -22.71 13.87
N PRO A 522 -35.11 -21.63 13.13
CA PRO A 522 -34.06 -20.80 12.56
C PRO A 522 -33.05 -20.34 13.62
N LEU A 523 -31.82 -20.04 13.18
CA LEU A 523 -30.78 -19.46 14.02
C LEU A 523 -31.18 -18.07 14.51
N SER A 524 -30.84 -17.75 15.76
CA SER A 524 -30.87 -16.38 16.28
C SER A 524 -29.81 -15.51 15.60
N ARG A 525 -29.90 -14.19 15.77
CA ARG A 525 -28.83 -13.28 15.38
C ARG A 525 -27.48 -13.75 15.96
N ALA A 526 -26.44 -13.71 15.13
CA ALA A 526 -25.09 -14.01 15.58
C ALA A 526 -24.58 -12.89 16.49
N LEU A 527 -24.20 -13.24 17.70
CA LEU A 527 -23.61 -12.36 18.69
C LEU A 527 -22.09 -12.43 18.57
N PHE A 528 -21.46 -11.29 18.35
CA PHE A 528 -20.00 -11.17 18.29
C PHE A 528 -19.50 -10.61 19.62
N ILE A 529 -18.60 -11.32 20.28
CA ILE A 529 -18.01 -10.87 21.54
C ILE A 529 -16.50 -11.13 21.54
N LYS A 530 -15.76 -10.18 22.09
CA LYS A 530 -14.31 -10.29 22.30
C LYS A 530 -14.04 -10.55 23.78
N THR A 531 -13.26 -11.57 24.10
CA THR A 531 -12.75 -11.81 25.46
C THR A 531 -11.74 -10.73 25.85
N ASP A 532 -11.56 -10.53 27.15
CA ASP A 532 -10.66 -9.47 27.63
C ASP A 532 -9.21 -9.93 27.56
N LYS A 533 -8.29 -8.96 27.47
CA LYS A 533 -6.87 -9.23 27.51
C LYS A 533 -6.46 -9.59 28.93
N LEU A 534 -5.53 -10.53 29.08
CA LEU A 534 -4.94 -10.84 30.37
C LEU A 534 -4.05 -9.67 30.81
N GLU A 535 -4.51 -8.89 31.79
CA GLU A 535 -3.75 -7.78 32.36
C GLU A 535 -2.94 -8.25 33.58
N PHE A 536 -1.63 -8.37 33.42
CA PHE A 536 -0.72 -8.64 34.53
C PHE A 536 -0.56 -7.38 35.39
N HIS A 537 -1.26 -7.34 36.53
CA HIS A 537 -1.05 -6.30 37.53
C HIS A 537 0.32 -6.51 38.19
N LYS A 538 1.24 -5.55 38.04
CA LYS A 538 2.63 -5.57 38.56
C LYS A 538 2.71 -5.95 40.06
N HIS A 539 1.68 -5.67 40.85
CA HIS A 539 1.66 -5.92 42.29
C HIS A 539 1.28 -7.36 42.71
N CYS A 540 0.80 -8.19 41.78
CA CYS A 540 0.34 -9.55 42.07
C CYS A 540 1.28 -10.64 41.56
N VAL A 541 2.40 -10.27 40.94
CA VAL A 541 3.44 -11.20 40.51
C VAL A 541 4.52 -11.20 41.59
N GLY A 542 4.65 -12.29 42.33
CA GLY A 542 5.71 -12.46 43.31
C GLY A 542 7.07 -12.11 42.69
N GLN A 543 7.89 -11.35 43.43
CA GLN A 543 9.19 -10.81 43.00
C GLN A 543 10.01 -11.88 42.27
N SER A 544 9.96 -11.86 40.94
CA SER A 544 10.78 -12.72 40.10
C SER A 544 11.97 -11.90 39.62
N ARG A 545 13.18 -12.40 39.90
CA ARG A 545 14.47 -11.85 39.48
C ARG A 545 14.53 -11.46 38.00
N THR A 546 13.71 -12.07 37.16
CA THR A 546 13.65 -11.80 35.72
C THR A 546 13.16 -10.38 35.41
N ILE A 547 12.29 -9.80 36.24
CA ILE A 547 11.77 -8.44 36.04
C ILE A 547 12.83 -7.40 36.41
N GLU A 548 13.60 -7.62 37.47
CA GLU A 548 14.75 -6.76 37.83
C GLU A 548 15.82 -6.76 36.73
N VAL A 549 16.08 -7.91 36.11
CA VAL A 549 17.02 -8.00 34.99
C VAL A 549 16.51 -7.21 33.79
N MET A 550 15.22 -7.30 33.45
CA MET A 550 14.65 -6.53 32.33
C MET A 550 14.62 -5.03 32.59
N ASP A 551 14.24 -4.59 33.80
CA ASP A 551 14.27 -3.16 34.16
C ASP A 551 15.74 -2.63 34.18
N SER A 552 16.72 -3.43 34.61
CA SER A 552 18.14 -3.05 34.55
C SER A 552 18.71 -2.92 33.12
N ILE A 553 18.11 -3.62 32.15
CA ILE A 553 18.50 -3.57 30.74
C ILE A 553 17.92 -2.32 30.06
N CYS A 554 16.73 -1.88 30.48
CA CYS A 554 16.09 -0.68 29.94
C CYS A 554 16.70 0.63 30.49
N ASP A 555 17.26 0.63 31.69
CA ASP A 555 17.80 1.84 32.34
C ASP A 555 19.26 2.19 31.99
N ARG A 556 19.97 1.38 31.18
CA ARG A 556 21.32 1.74 30.74
C ARG A 556 21.27 2.64 29.51
N THR A 557 21.08 3.92 29.78
CA THR A 557 21.38 5.02 28.87
C THR A 557 22.78 4.88 28.30
N GLU A 558 22.85 5.05 26.98
CA GLU A 558 24.03 5.36 26.18
C GLU A 558 24.92 6.36 26.92
N ASP A 559 26.06 5.92 27.46
CA ASP A 559 27.27 6.73 27.63
C ASP A 559 28.39 5.86 28.24
N SER A 560 29.59 6.00 27.70
CA SER A 560 30.89 5.45 28.16
C SER A 560 31.22 3.96 27.89
N GLU A 561 32.02 3.80 26.84
CA GLU A 561 33.36 3.18 26.86
C GLU A 561 33.56 1.70 27.27
N THR A 562 33.98 0.95 26.24
CA THR A 562 35.16 0.06 26.20
C THR A 562 35.25 -1.20 27.08
N THR A 563 35.70 -2.28 26.43
CA THR A 563 36.27 -3.54 26.97
C THR A 563 35.32 -4.52 27.66
N ALA A 564 35.46 -5.85 27.54
CA ALA A 564 36.22 -6.72 26.64
C ALA A 564 35.36 -8.00 26.46
N LEU A 565 35.45 -8.66 25.31
CA LEU A 565 34.75 -9.92 25.04
C LEU A 565 35.16 -10.98 26.09
N LEU A 566 34.25 -11.32 27.01
CA LEU A 566 34.40 -12.49 27.88
C LEU A 566 34.13 -13.77 27.07
N LYS A 567 35.07 -14.71 27.17
CA LYS A 567 35.10 -16.00 26.46
C LYS A 567 33.79 -16.77 26.64
N ARG A 568 33.29 -17.33 25.54
CA ARG A 568 32.26 -18.36 25.54
C ARG A 568 32.84 -19.66 26.10
N ASP A 569 32.51 -19.98 27.34
CA ASP A 569 32.66 -21.35 27.85
C ASP A 569 31.44 -22.15 27.42
N TYR A 570 31.67 -23.10 26.51
CA TYR A 570 30.72 -24.17 26.22
C TYR A 570 30.84 -25.22 27.31
N ALA A 571 29.94 -25.19 28.29
CA ALA A 571 29.70 -26.33 29.17
C ALA A 571 28.43 -27.04 28.68
N SER A 572 28.66 -28.16 28.01
CA SER A 572 27.65 -29.15 27.62
C SER A 572 27.09 -29.85 28.86
N PHE A 573 25.76 -29.93 28.93
CA PHE A 573 24.99 -30.90 29.69
C PHE A 573 23.87 -31.38 28.75
N ALA A 574 23.50 -32.63 28.56
CA ALA A 574 24.08 -33.95 28.81
C ALA A 574 23.10 -34.93 28.11
N VAL A 575 23.59 -35.90 27.34
CA VAL A 575 23.20 -37.33 27.39
C VAL A 575 24.42 -38.13 26.97
#